data_AF-A0A3Q3M103-F1
#
_entry.id   AF-A0A3Q3M103-F1
#
_cell.length_a   1.000
_cell.length_b   1.000
_cell.length_c   1.000
_cell.angle_alpha   90.00
_cell.angle_beta   90.00
_cell.angle_gamma   90.00
#
_symmetry.space_group_name_H-M   'P 1'
#
loop_
_entity.id
_entity.type
_entity.pdbx_description
1 polymer ?
#
loop_
_entity_poly.entity_id
_entity_poly.type
_entity_poly.pdbx_seq_one_letter_code
_entity_poly.pdbx_strand_id
1 'polypeptide(L)'
;MRLNIKTHDKAYSFWLWIEGILDVIKRHLLSLWNDGSIMGFISKEREKALLSDKCPGTFLLRFSESSREGAITFTWIEYDLCNKPLFHSVEPYTKKELSAVSLPDIIRTYKVMAAENIPENPLRFLYPNIPKDKAFGKYYPKPTETQEPMDVENNPDRSGYMKTELISVSEVHPSRLQDNMLPMSPDDYRALSQLVGPRDIDAVVSILISC
;
A
#
# COMPACT_ATOMS: atom_id res chain seq x y z
N MET A 1 -14.10 -2.19 28.83
CA MET A 1 -13.68 -1.63 27.52
C MET A 1 -14.86 -1.77 26.56
N ARG A 2 -15.62 -0.70 26.28
CA ARG A 2 -16.74 -0.75 25.32
C ARG A 2 -16.22 -0.36 23.95
N LEU A 3 -16.16 -1.31 23.02
CA LEU A 3 -15.92 -1.03 21.62
C LEU A 3 -17.24 -0.51 21.02
N ASN A 4 -17.32 0.80 20.82
CA ASN A 4 -18.50 1.44 20.24
C ASN A 4 -18.30 1.52 18.70
N ILE A 5 -18.55 0.41 18.01
CA ILE A 5 -18.49 0.36 16.55
C ILE A 5 -19.81 0.93 16.03
N LYS A 6 -19.77 2.09 15.37
CA LYS A 6 -20.92 2.66 14.67
C LYS A 6 -21.19 1.83 13.42
N THR A 7 -22.06 0.84 13.52
CA THR A 7 -22.61 0.11 12.36
C THR A 7 -23.56 1.04 11.60
N HIS A 8 -23.02 1.87 10.71
CA HIS A 8 -23.85 2.66 9.82
C HIS A 8 -24.32 1.76 8.66
N ASP A 9 -25.58 1.34 8.75
CA ASP A 9 -26.48 1.04 7.63
C ASP A 9 -26.20 -0.18 6.73
N LYS A 10 -25.77 -1.32 7.29
CA LYS A 10 -25.89 -2.64 6.61
C LYS A 10 -26.26 -3.76 7.60
N ALA A 11 -27.30 -4.51 7.22
CA ALA A 11 -27.97 -5.55 8.00
C ALA A 11 -27.12 -6.79 8.28
N TYR A 12 -26.32 -6.79 9.35
CA TYR A 12 -25.83 -8.01 10.01
C TYR A 12 -25.39 -7.73 11.45
N SER A 13 -25.41 -8.76 12.30
CA SER A 13 -25.08 -8.62 13.72
C SER A 13 -23.57 -8.46 13.93
N PHE A 14 -23.20 -7.71 14.97
CA PHE A 14 -21.81 -7.58 15.42
C PHE A 14 -21.13 -8.95 15.63
N TRP A 15 -21.88 -9.94 16.11
CA TRP A 15 -21.36 -11.29 16.32
C TRP A 15 -21.00 -11.98 15.02
N LEU A 16 -21.87 -11.91 14.00
CA LEU A 16 -21.58 -12.48 12.68
C LEU A 16 -20.36 -11.82 12.02
N TRP A 17 -20.18 -10.52 12.25
CA TRP A 17 -18.97 -9.80 11.82
C TRP A 17 -17.69 -10.37 12.45
N ILE A 18 -17.69 -10.52 13.78
CA ILE A 18 -16.56 -11.10 14.52
C ILE A 18 -16.31 -12.54 14.09
N GLU A 19 -17.36 -13.35 13.90
CA GLU A 19 -17.21 -14.71 13.39
C GLU A 19 -16.57 -14.74 11.99
N GLY A 20 -16.96 -13.83 11.10
CA GLY A 20 -16.32 -13.66 9.79
C GLY A 20 -14.83 -13.33 9.91
N ILE A 21 -14.47 -12.39 10.78
CA ILE A 21 -13.06 -12.06 11.06
C ILE A 21 -12.30 -13.27 11.61
N LEU A 22 -12.88 -13.99 12.57
CA LEU A 22 -12.25 -15.17 13.16
C LEU A 22 -12.05 -16.29 12.13
N ASP A 23 -12.98 -16.49 11.20
CA ASP A 23 -12.82 -17.45 10.10
C ASP A 23 -11.65 -17.05 9.18
N VAL A 24 -11.55 -15.77 8.82
CA VAL A 24 -10.44 -15.24 8.02
C VAL A 24 -9.09 -15.41 8.74
N ILE A 25 -9.03 -15.10 10.03
CA ILE A 25 -7.80 -15.30 10.83
C ILE A 25 -7.41 -16.77 10.83
N LYS A 26 -8.33 -17.66 11.22
CA LYS A 26 -8.04 -19.10 11.35
C LYS A 26 -7.56 -19.74 10.06
N ARG A 27 -8.10 -19.31 8.91
CA ARG A 27 -7.80 -19.93 7.61
C ARG A 27 -6.59 -19.33 6.90
N HIS A 28 -6.43 -18.00 6.96
CA HIS A 28 -5.47 -17.31 6.09
C HIS A 28 -4.42 -16.49 6.84
N LEU A 29 -4.71 -16.03 8.07
CA LEU A 29 -3.88 -15.03 8.75
C LEU A 29 -3.30 -15.51 10.09
N LEU A 30 -3.46 -16.78 10.44
CA LEU A 30 -3.17 -17.30 11.78
C LEU A 30 -1.73 -17.02 12.20
N SER A 31 -0.77 -17.25 11.31
CA SER A 31 0.65 -17.01 11.58
C SER A 31 0.97 -15.52 11.74
N LEU A 32 0.43 -14.67 10.87
CA LEU A 32 0.58 -13.20 10.94
C LEU A 32 -0.06 -12.61 12.19
N TRP A 33 -1.19 -13.15 12.61
CA TRP A 33 -1.89 -12.76 13.83
C TRP A 33 -1.07 -13.12 15.07
N ASN A 34 -0.55 -14.36 15.12
CA ASN A 34 0.26 -14.83 16.25
C ASN A 34 1.57 -14.06 16.41
N ASP A 35 2.15 -13.58 15.31
CA ASP A 35 3.35 -12.74 15.32
C ASP A 35 3.09 -11.29 15.72
N GLY A 36 1.82 -10.89 15.91
CA GLY A 36 1.46 -9.50 16.18
C GLY A 36 1.70 -8.58 14.98
N SER A 37 1.72 -9.11 13.75
CA SER A 37 1.86 -8.28 12.54
C SER A 37 0.58 -7.53 12.18
N ILE A 38 -0.56 -7.95 12.74
CA ILE A 38 -1.90 -7.40 12.46
C ILE A 38 -2.38 -6.63 13.69
N MET A 39 -2.65 -5.33 13.55
CA MET A 39 -3.29 -4.52 14.60
C MET A 39 -4.76 -4.91 14.77
N GLY A 40 -5.43 -5.22 13.66
CA GLY A 40 -6.76 -5.82 13.64
C GLY A 40 -7.87 -4.83 13.95
N PHE A 41 -8.20 -4.67 15.23
CA PHE A 41 -9.35 -3.89 15.69
C PHE A 41 -8.95 -2.45 16.00
N ILE A 42 -9.05 -1.57 15.00
CA ILE A 42 -8.73 -0.15 15.13
C ILE A 42 -9.65 0.68 14.22
N SER A 43 -10.15 1.80 14.73
CA SER A 43 -11.00 2.71 13.94
C SER A 43 -10.18 3.48 12.91
N LYS A 44 -10.87 3.98 11.87
CA LYS A 44 -10.24 4.79 10.81
C LYS A 44 -9.60 6.07 11.32
N GLU A 45 -10.11 6.64 12.40
CA GLU A 45 -9.56 7.85 13.01
C GLU A 45 -8.28 7.51 13.78
N ARG A 46 -8.31 6.41 14.52
CA ARG A 46 -7.17 5.98 15.34
C ARG A 46 -6.02 5.46 14.48
N GLU A 47 -6.29 4.74 13.39
CA GLU A 47 -5.23 4.31 12.46
C GLU A 47 -4.47 5.51 11.88
N LYS A 48 -5.19 6.57 11.49
CA LYS A 48 -4.58 7.79 10.94
C LYS A 48 -3.75 8.52 11.98
N ALA A 49 -4.25 8.60 13.22
CA ALA A 49 -3.50 9.18 14.33
C ALA A 49 -2.21 8.40 14.66
N LEU A 50 -2.21 7.07 14.53
CA LEU A 50 -1.01 6.25 14.76
C LEU A 50 0.01 6.36 13.62
N LEU A 51 -0.45 6.63 12.40
CA LEU A 51 0.40 6.75 11.22
C LEU A 51 0.90 8.18 10.99
N SER A 52 0.20 9.22 11.48
CA SER A 52 0.49 10.63 11.19
C SER A 52 1.89 11.12 11.54
N ASP A 53 2.56 10.46 12.49
CA ASP A 53 3.89 10.80 12.99
C ASP A 53 4.97 9.81 12.51
N LYS A 54 4.67 8.98 11.50
CA LYS A 54 5.54 7.91 11.01
C LYS A 54 6.17 8.24 9.66
N CYS A 55 7.28 7.57 9.37
CA CYS A 55 7.98 7.72 8.10
C CYS A 55 7.07 7.33 6.91
N PRO A 56 7.23 7.99 5.75
CA PRO A 56 6.52 7.60 4.53
C PRO A 56 6.69 6.12 4.20
N GLY A 57 5.61 5.48 3.79
CA GLY A 57 5.55 4.04 3.53
C GLY A 57 5.40 3.17 4.77
N THR A 58 5.19 3.77 5.95
CA THR A 58 4.74 3.03 7.13
C THR A 58 3.28 2.63 6.95
N PHE A 59 2.98 1.35 7.13
CA PHE A 59 1.65 0.79 6.95
C PHE A 59 1.16 0.00 8.17
N LEU A 60 -0.16 -0.12 8.26
CA LEU A 60 -0.86 -0.78 9.35
C LEU A 60 -1.96 -1.69 8.79
N LEU A 61 -2.05 -2.90 9.32
CA LEU A 61 -3.05 -3.90 8.96
C LEU A 61 -4.25 -3.87 9.91
N ARG A 62 -5.47 -3.75 9.37
CA ARG A 62 -6.72 -3.76 10.15
C ARG A 62 -7.82 -4.56 9.49
N PHE A 63 -8.80 -4.98 10.29
CA PHE A 63 -10.00 -5.61 9.76
C PHE A 63 -10.98 -4.58 9.22
N SER A 64 -11.72 -4.96 8.19
CA SER A 64 -12.81 -4.16 7.67
C SER A 64 -14.01 -4.22 8.61
N GLU A 65 -14.46 -3.05 9.07
CA GLU A 65 -15.69 -2.90 9.87
C GLU A 65 -16.97 -3.08 9.03
N SER A 66 -16.87 -3.03 7.70
CA SER A 66 -18.04 -3.06 6.80
C SER A 66 -18.24 -4.40 6.09
N SER A 67 -17.29 -5.34 6.18
CA SER A 67 -17.39 -6.65 5.52
C SER A 67 -18.00 -7.72 6.42
N ARG A 68 -19.17 -8.25 6.03
CA ARG A 68 -19.88 -9.31 6.76
C ARG A 68 -19.06 -10.60 6.89
N GLU A 69 -18.33 -10.98 5.84
CA GLU A 69 -17.60 -12.24 5.76
C GLU A 69 -16.18 -12.14 6.34
N GLY A 70 -15.86 -11.01 6.98
CA GLY A 70 -14.51 -10.67 7.37
C GLY A 70 -13.67 -10.26 6.16
N ALA A 71 -12.86 -9.22 6.34
CA ALA A 71 -11.86 -8.82 5.37
C ALA A 71 -10.73 -8.08 6.06
N ILE A 72 -9.54 -8.10 5.48
CA ILE A 72 -8.37 -7.37 5.95
C ILE A 72 -7.97 -6.30 4.94
N THR A 73 -7.60 -5.13 5.42
CA THR A 73 -7.06 -4.04 4.61
C THR A 73 -5.78 -3.53 5.27
N PHE A 74 -4.97 -2.81 4.50
CA PHE A 74 -3.88 -2.02 5.04
C PHE A 74 -4.05 -0.56 4.65
N THR A 75 -3.58 0.30 5.55
CA THR A 75 -3.46 1.74 5.34
C THR A 75 -1.99 2.12 5.44
N TRP A 76 -1.49 2.97 4.54
CA TRP A 76 -0.15 3.53 4.62
C TRP A 76 -0.17 5.05 4.57
N ILE A 77 0.90 5.66 5.08
CA ILE A 77 1.11 7.10 5.05
C ILE A 77 2.14 7.50 3.99
N GLU A 78 1.84 8.57 3.27
CA GLU A 78 2.76 9.33 2.43
C GLU A 78 2.67 10.81 2.82
N TYR A 79 3.59 11.62 2.30
CA TYR A 79 3.56 13.07 2.47
C TYR A 79 3.52 13.71 1.09
N ASP A 80 2.67 14.72 0.92
CA ASP A 80 2.65 15.51 -0.31
C ASP A 80 3.84 16.51 -0.35
N LEU A 81 3.93 17.28 -1.43
CA LEU A 81 4.97 18.29 -1.64
C LEU A 81 4.96 19.39 -0.55
N CYS A 82 3.84 19.58 0.13
CA CYS A 82 3.67 20.54 1.22
C CYS A 82 3.90 19.89 2.60
N ASN A 83 4.42 18.66 2.64
CA ASN A 83 4.67 17.88 3.84
C ASN A 83 3.39 17.60 4.67
N LYS A 84 2.23 17.53 4.02
CA LYS A 84 0.97 17.15 4.64
C LYS A 84 0.79 15.63 4.60
N PRO A 85 0.38 15.00 5.71
CA PRO A 85 0.19 13.56 5.76
C PRO A 85 -1.02 13.13 4.91
N LEU A 86 -0.78 12.14 4.06
CA LEU A 86 -1.76 11.53 3.19
C LEU A 86 -1.89 10.05 3.53
N PHE A 87 -3.13 9.60 3.70
CA PHE A 87 -3.42 8.21 4.05
C PHE A 87 -4.11 7.51 2.90
N HIS A 88 -3.55 6.38 2.50
CA HIS A 88 -4.10 5.53 1.47
C HIS A 88 -4.51 4.20 2.08
N SER A 89 -5.70 3.71 1.74
CA SER A 89 -6.19 2.39 2.16
C SER A 89 -6.62 1.60 0.94
N VAL A 90 -6.27 0.32 0.90
CA VAL A 90 -6.73 -0.59 -0.17
C VAL A 90 -8.13 -1.08 0.11
N GLU A 91 -8.86 -1.46 -0.93
CA GLU A 91 -10.10 -2.22 -0.77
C GLU A 91 -9.84 -3.47 0.09
N PRO A 92 -10.72 -3.80 1.05
CA PRO A 92 -10.49 -4.93 1.94
C PRO A 92 -10.48 -6.27 1.22
N TYR A 93 -9.41 -7.04 1.43
CA TYR A 93 -9.27 -8.41 0.95
C TYR A 93 -10.14 -9.36 1.75
N THR A 94 -11.10 -9.95 1.06
CA THR A 94 -11.98 -11.00 1.54
C THR A 94 -11.28 -12.36 1.50
N LYS A 95 -11.93 -13.36 2.11
CA LYS A 95 -11.52 -14.76 2.03
C LYS A 95 -11.26 -15.25 0.59
N LYS A 96 -12.05 -14.77 -0.38
CA LYS A 96 -11.92 -15.18 -1.78
C LYS A 96 -10.57 -14.75 -2.35
N GLU A 97 -10.17 -13.51 -2.10
CA GLU A 97 -8.89 -12.97 -2.57
C GLU A 97 -7.72 -13.59 -1.82
N LEU A 98 -7.85 -13.75 -0.50
CA LEU A 98 -6.84 -14.40 0.35
C LEU A 98 -6.65 -15.90 0.06
N SER A 99 -7.63 -16.52 -0.62
CA SER A 99 -7.50 -17.90 -1.12
C SER A 99 -6.74 -17.96 -2.45
N ALA A 100 -6.77 -16.89 -3.24
CA ALA A 100 -6.05 -16.82 -4.51
C ALA A 100 -4.59 -16.38 -4.33
N VAL A 101 -4.34 -15.43 -3.42
CA VAL A 101 -3.01 -14.90 -3.12
C VAL A 101 -2.87 -14.69 -1.61
N SER A 102 -1.75 -15.13 -1.05
CA SER A 102 -1.48 -14.97 0.38
C SER A 102 -1.30 -13.48 0.74
N LEU A 103 -1.71 -13.07 1.94
CA LEU A 103 -1.51 -11.68 2.37
C LEU A 103 -0.03 -11.23 2.36
N PRO A 104 0.95 -12.06 2.77
CA PRO A 104 2.36 -11.73 2.63
C PRO A 104 2.78 -11.46 1.18
N ASP A 105 2.30 -12.27 0.24
CA ASP A 105 2.61 -12.08 -1.19
C ASP A 105 1.95 -10.80 -1.73
N ILE A 106 0.70 -10.54 -1.35
CA ILE A 106 0.01 -9.28 -1.67
C ILE A 106 0.86 -8.08 -1.20
N ILE A 107 1.30 -8.07 0.06
CA ILE A 107 2.12 -6.98 0.64
C ILE A 107 3.48 -6.86 -0.07
N ARG A 108 4.08 -7.98 -0.46
CA ARG A 108 5.38 -8.02 -1.15
C ARG A 108 5.29 -7.43 -2.55
N THR A 109 4.29 -7.85 -3.32
CA THR A 109 4.15 -7.49 -4.73
C THR A 109 3.32 -6.22 -4.95
N TYR A 110 2.69 -5.68 -3.91
CA TYR A 110 1.83 -4.50 -4.02
C TYR A 110 2.56 -3.35 -4.73
N LYS A 111 1.91 -2.81 -5.76
CA LYS A 111 2.45 -1.76 -6.61
C LYS A 111 1.40 -0.68 -6.80
N VAL A 112 1.80 0.57 -6.65
CA VAL A 112 0.98 1.72 -7.01
C VAL A 112 1.51 2.26 -8.33
N MET A 113 0.63 2.45 -9.30
CA MET A 113 1.00 3.00 -10.59
C MET A 113 1.14 4.53 -10.44
N ALA A 114 2.38 5.02 -10.38
CA ALA A 114 2.66 6.45 -10.33
C ALA A 114 2.50 7.11 -11.69
N ALA A 115 2.36 8.44 -11.70
CA ALA A 115 2.25 9.31 -12.87
C ALA A 115 3.30 9.04 -13.96
N GLU A 116 4.49 8.56 -13.58
CA GLU A 116 5.62 8.33 -14.48
C GLU A 116 5.77 6.87 -14.95
N ASN A 117 4.73 6.03 -14.82
CA ASN A 117 4.71 4.62 -15.24
C ASN A 117 5.74 3.70 -14.55
N ILE A 118 6.43 4.13 -13.50
CA ILE A 118 7.28 3.24 -12.68
C ILE A 118 6.44 2.72 -11.50
N PRO A 119 6.12 1.42 -11.46
CA PRO A 119 5.38 0.85 -10.34
C PRO A 119 6.28 0.69 -9.12
N GLU A 120 6.08 1.56 -8.13
CA GLU A 120 6.80 1.49 -6.86
C GLU A 120 5.97 0.76 -5.79
N ASN A 121 6.64 0.06 -4.88
CA ASN A 121 5.99 -0.52 -3.71
C ASN A 121 5.99 0.53 -2.59
N PRO A 122 4.83 1.13 -2.24
CA PRO A 122 4.78 2.15 -1.20
C PRO A 122 5.00 1.59 0.20
N LEU A 123 4.90 0.26 0.39
CA LEU A 123 4.97 -0.40 1.68
C LEU A 123 6.43 -0.68 2.04
N ARG A 124 6.93 0.02 3.05
CA ARG A 124 8.32 -0.05 3.52
C ARG A 124 8.44 -0.57 4.94
N PHE A 125 7.60 -0.07 5.85
CA PHE A 125 7.67 -0.39 7.27
C PHE A 125 6.31 -0.82 7.79
N LEU A 126 6.25 -1.94 8.47
CA LEU A 126 5.10 -2.29 9.30
C LEU A 126 5.15 -1.44 10.58
N TYR A 127 4.02 -0.86 10.96
CA TYR A 127 3.89 -0.10 12.19
C TYR A 127 4.37 -0.92 13.41
N PRO A 128 5.14 -0.33 14.35
CA PRO A 128 5.52 1.09 14.39
C PRO A 128 6.78 1.46 13.60
N ASN A 129 7.73 0.54 13.41
CA ASN A 129 8.98 0.79 12.68
C ASN A 129 9.71 -0.54 12.36
N ILE A 130 8.99 -1.50 11.81
CA ILE A 130 9.54 -2.82 11.48
C ILE A 130 9.72 -2.89 9.97
N PRO A 131 10.93 -3.10 9.43
CA PRO A 131 11.11 -3.27 7.99
C PRO A 131 10.20 -4.37 7.44
N LYS A 132 9.54 -4.12 6.31
CA LYS A 132 8.59 -5.06 5.67
C LYS A 132 9.17 -6.47 5.56
N ASP A 133 10.39 -6.59 5.03
CA ASP A 133 11.02 -7.90 4.83
C ASP A 133 11.38 -8.60 6.14
N LYS A 134 11.57 -7.85 7.23
CA LYS A 134 11.75 -8.44 8.57
C LYS A 134 10.44 -8.99 9.13
N ALA A 135 9.33 -8.29 8.88
CA ALA A 135 8.01 -8.71 9.34
C ALA A 135 7.45 -9.89 8.52
N PHE A 136 7.55 -9.82 7.20
CA PHE A 136 6.89 -10.76 6.29
C PHE A 136 7.83 -11.73 5.58
N GLY A 137 9.15 -11.51 5.62
CA GLY A 137 10.13 -12.28 4.84
C GLY A 137 10.11 -13.78 5.08
N LYS A 138 9.78 -14.21 6.30
CA LYS A 138 9.64 -15.64 6.64
C LYS A 138 8.45 -16.34 5.96
N TYR A 139 7.49 -15.57 5.46
CA TYR A 139 6.31 -16.07 4.77
C TYR A 139 6.48 -16.10 3.26
N TYR A 140 7.53 -15.48 2.74
CA TYR A 140 7.77 -15.48 1.31
C TYR A 140 8.20 -16.88 0.88
N PRO A 141 7.71 -17.36 -0.28
CA PRO A 141 8.19 -18.62 -0.83
C PRO A 141 9.70 -18.51 -1.02
N LYS A 142 10.44 -19.40 -0.38
CA LYS A 142 11.88 -19.53 -0.61
C LYS A 142 12.05 -19.87 -2.09
N PRO A 143 13.03 -19.27 -2.80
CA PRO A 143 13.43 -19.76 -4.10
C PRO A 143 13.71 -21.26 -3.92
N THR A 144 12.95 -22.10 -4.58
CA THR A 144 13.32 -23.50 -4.74
C THR A 144 14.68 -23.46 -5.43
N GLU A 145 15.75 -23.76 -4.70
CA GLU A 145 16.98 -24.25 -5.30
C GLU A 145 16.53 -25.43 -6.16
N THR A 146 16.47 -25.17 -7.46
CA THR A 146 16.15 -26.20 -8.44
C THR A 146 17.31 -27.16 -8.32
N GLN A 147 17.08 -28.36 -7.78
CA GLN A 147 18.04 -29.45 -7.92
C GLN A 147 18.38 -29.52 -9.40
N GLU A 148 19.64 -29.26 -9.74
CA GLU A 148 20.14 -29.42 -11.10
C GLU A 148 19.75 -30.84 -11.54
N PRO A 149 18.94 -31.01 -12.60
CA PRO A 149 18.69 -32.33 -13.14
C PRO A 149 20.01 -32.77 -13.78
N MET A 150 20.63 -33.76 -13.17
CA MET A 150 21.79 -34.45 -13.72
C MET A 150 21.47 -34.94 -15.14
N ASP A 151 22.43 -34.77 -16.04
CA ASP A 151 22.39 -35.01 -17.48
C ASP A 151 21.42 -36.13 -17.94
N VAL A 152 20.43 -35.78 -18.77
CA VAL A 152 19.92 -36.69 -19.81
C VAL A 152 19.47 -35.87 -21.03
N GLU A 153 20.32 -35.94 -22.07
CA GLU A 153 20.01 -36.02 -23.51
C GLU A 153 18.76 -35.27 -24.04
N ASN A 154 19.04 -34.16 -24.72
CA ASN A 154 18.44 -33.67 -25.97
C ASN A 154 16.98 -34.10 -26.27
N ASN A 155 16.00 -33.24 -25.92
CA ASN A 155 14.65 -33.32 -26.49
C ASN A 155 14.11 -31.89 -26.77
N PRO A 156 13.70 -31.52 -28.01
CA PRO A 156 13.37 -30.12 -28.35
C PRO A 156 12.00 -29.64 -27.85
N ASP A 157 11.17 -30.49 -27.25
CA ASP A 157 9.77 -30.18 -26.89
C ASP A 157 9.55 -29.93 -25.39
N ARG A 158 10.30 -29.00 -24.81
CA ARG A 158 9.92 -28.38 -23.52
C ARG A 158 9.40 -26.98 -23.76
N SER A 159 8.12 -26.90 -24.16
CA SER A 159 7.31 -25.70 -23.95
C SER A 159 7.20 -25.48 -22.44
N GLY A 160 8.16 -24.75 -21.88
CA GLY A 160 8.16 -24.35 -20.49
C GLY A 160 7.04 -23.34 -20.27
N TYR A 161 6.03 -23.71 -19.48
CA TYR A 161 4.99 -22.77 -19.08
C TYR A 161 5.63 -21.54 -18.43
N MET A 162 5.30 -20.35 -18.94
CA MET A 162 5.75 -19.08 -18.35
C MET A 162 5.15 -18.95 -16.94
N LYS A 163 6.00 -18.84 -15.92
CA LYS A 163 5.56 -18.62 -14.54
C LYS A 163 4.89 -17.25 -14.45
N THR A 164 3.61 -17.23 -14.06
CA THR A 164 2.84 -16.01 -13.81
C THR A 164 2.58 -15.86 -12.30
N GLU A 165 2.62 -14.63 -11.81
CA GLU A 165 2.28 -14.29 -10.43
C GLU A 165 1.23 -13.18 -10.43
N LEU A 166 0.23 -13.29 -9.56
CA LEU A 166 -0.82 -12.28 -9.41
C LEU A 166 -0.29 -11.11 -8.58
N ILE A 167 -0.50 -9.89 -9.08
CA ILE A 167 -0.03 -8.66 -8.45
C ILE A 167 -1.23 -7.78 -8.11
N SER A 168 -1.40 -7.44 -6.84
CA SER A 168 -2.36 -6.41 -6.44
C SER A 168 -1.84 -5.02 -6.79
N VAL A 169 -2.67 -4.23 -7.47
CA VAL A 169 -2.35 -2.86 -7.89
C VAL A 169 -3.46 -1.90 -7.48
N SER A 170 -3.11 -0.64 -7.24
CA SER A 170 -4.09 0.44 -7.13
C SER A 170 -3.74 1.55 -8.12
N GLU A 171 -4.75 2.00 -8.86
CA GLU A 171 -4.64 3.14 -9.77
C GLU A 171 -4.69 4.44 -8.97
N VAL A 172 -3.73 5.34 -9.21
CA VAL A 172 -3.80 6.70 -8.68
C VAL A 172 -4.73 7.51 -9.58
N HIS A 173 -5.75 8.16 -9.00
CA HIS A 173 -6.72 8.93 -9.77
C HIS A 173 -6.03 10.07 -10.56
N PRO A 174 -6.32 10.27 -11.86
CA PRO A 174 -5.63 11.24 -12.72
C PRO A 174 -5.80 12.71 -12.27
N SER A 175 -6.71 13.01 -11.34
CA SER A 175 -6.79 14.36 -10.74
C SER A 175 -5.52 14.75 -9.97
N ARG A 176 -4.72 13.78 -9.51
CA ARG A 176 -3.36 14.00 -8.97
C ARG A 176 -2.38 14.58 -10.00
N LEU A 177 -2.63 14.38 -11.30
CA LEU A 177 -1.85 15.00 -12.38
C LEU A 177 -2.28 16.46 -12.64
N GLN A 178 -3.50 16.83 -12.25
CA GLN A 178 -4.09 18.13 -12.60
C GLN A 178 -3.94 19.19 -11.50
N ASP A 179 -3.71 18.80 -10.24
CA ASP A 179 -3.61 19.76 -9.12
C ASP A 179 -2.36 20.66 -9.16
N ASN A 180 -1.40 20.41 -10.05
CA ASN A 180 -0.14 21.16 -10.12
C ASN A 180 0.06 22.04 -11.36
N MET A 181 -0.95 22.22 -12.22
CA MET A 181 -0.78 23.02 -13.45
C MET A 181 -2.02 23.89 -13.74
N LEU A 182 -2.47 24.68 -12.77
CA LEU A 182 -3.33 25.81 -13.10
C LEU A 182 -2.47 26.92 -13.70
N PRO A 183 -2.74 27.40 -14.93
CA PRO A 183 -2.04 28.54 -15.48
C PRO A 183 -2.28 29.74 -14.57
N MET A 184 -1.19 30.39 -14.16
CA MET A 184 -1.21 31.56 -13.29
C MET A 184 -2.07 32.66 -13.94
N SER A 185 -2.83 33.42 -13.14
CA SER A 185 -3.63 34.53 -13.67
C SER A 185 -2.71 35.60 -14.29
N PRO A 186 -3.12 36.28 -15.38
CA PRO A 186 -2.34 37.37 -15.97
C PRO A 186 -1.95 38.46 -14.96
N ASP A 187 -2.75 38.69 -13.93
CA ASP A 187 -2.46 39.67 -12.88
C ASP A 187 -1.40 39.19 -11.88
N ASP A 188 -1.43 37.91 -11.51
CA ASP A 188 -0.40 37.28 -10.67
C ASP A 188 0.96 37.24 -11.38
N TYR A 189 0.96 36.93 -12.68
CA TYR A 189 2.16 37.01 -13.52
C TYR A 189 2.72 38.43 -13.62
N ARG A 190 1.84 39.43 -13.73
CA ARG A 190 2.24 40.84 -13.78
C ARG A 190 2.81 41.33 -12.44
N ALA A 191 2.31 40.83 -11.31
CA ALA A 191 2.84 41.15 -9.98
C ALA A 191 4.23 40.52 -9.75
N LEU A 192 4.43 39.26 -10.14
CA LEU A 192 5.72 38.59 -10.01
C LEU A 192 6.80 39.18 -10.93
N SER A 193 6.44 39.56 -12.17
CA SER A 193 7.38 40.20 -13.09
C SER A 193 7.85 41.59 -12.64
N GLN A 194 7.12 42.24 -11.73
CA GLN A 194 7.56 43.48 -11.08
C GLN A 194 8.46 43.23 -9.86
N LEU A 195 8.38 42.05 -9.25
CA LEU A 195 9.12 41.69 -8.04
C LEU A 195 10.46 40.99 -8.34
N VAL A 196 10.54 40.27 -9.46
CA VAL A 196 11.71 39.45 -9.83
C VAL A 196 12.42 40.10 -11.01
N GLY A 197 13.63 40.60 -10.78
CA GLY A 197 14.48 41.15 -11.84
C GLY A 197 15.05 40.01 -12.72
N PRO A 198 15.40 40.28 -13.99
CA PRO A 198 15.98 39.28 -14.90
C PRO A 198 17.25 38.59 -14.34
N ARG A 199 17.94 39.23 -13.40
CA ARG A 199 19.18 38.73 -12.78
C ARG A 199 18.94 37.71 -11.68
N ASP A 200 17.76 37.69 -11.06
CA ASP A 200 17.42 36.75 -9.99
C ASP A 200 16.98 35.39 -10.55
N ILE A 201 16.49 35.37 -11.79
CA ILE A 201 16.03 34.16 -12.49
C ILE A 201 17.22 33.27 -12.88
N ASP A 202 18.31 33.87 -13.38
CA ASP A 202 19.53 33.13 -13.74
C ASP A 202 20.21 32.46 -12.53
N ALA A 203 20.07 33.04 -11.34
CA ALA A 203 20.61 32.48 -10.11
C ALA A 203 19.86 31.21 -9.68
N VAL A 204 18.53 31.18 -9.84
CA VAL A 204 17.71 30.01 -9.49
C VAL A 204 17.85 28.88 -10.52
N VAL A 205 17.96 29.23 -11.81
CA VAL A 205 18.18 28.24 -12.88
C VAL A 205 19.58 27.63 -12.79
N SER A 206 20.61 28.39 -12.41
CA SER A 206 21.96 27.85 -12.21
C SER A 206 22.06 26.87 -11.03
N ILE A 207 21.26 27.05 -9.98
CA ILE A 207 21.22 26.12 -8.83
C ILE A 207 20.56 24.79 -9.19
N LEU A 208 19.57 24.80 -10.10
CA LEU A 208 18.87 23.59 -10.55
C LEU A 208 19.67 22.75 -11.55
N ILE A 209 20.62 23.34 -12.28
CA ILE A 209 21.44 22.63 -13.28
C ILE A 209 22.71 22.00 -12.66
N SER A 210 23.04 22.34 -11.40
CA SER A 210 24.27 21.88 -10.75
C SER A 210 24.08 20.79 -9.68
N CYS A 211 22.92 20.13 -9.63
CA CYS A 211 22.67 18.93 -8.82
C CYS A 211 22.57 17.68 -9.70
#